data_AF-A0A7S3TJP8-F1
#
_entry.id   AF-A0A7S3TJP8-F1
#
_cell.length_a   1.000
_cell.length_b   1.000
_cell.length_c   1.000
_cell.angle_alpha   90.00
_cell.angle_beta   90.00
_cell.angle_gamma   90.00
#
_symmetry.space_group_name_H-M   'P 1'
#
loop_
_entity.id
_entity.type
_entity.pdbx_description
1 polymer ?
#
loop_
_entity_poly.entity_id
_entity_poly.type
_entity_poly.pdbx_seq_one_letter_code
_entity_poly.pdbx_strand_id
1 'polypeptide(L)'
;LKPFRLKREEAANRRLRDCCAMCCQQAPSADLTEMARKPVPPMLDAEVECSTGSEASPLESGMRRRPSSSPERPCRRSSKRPASLSVGLWRPSTEPSGNNVEDESTSPWLSCRSGSMTEPTSLWLSCRSRSRGLPAPELERCSCCTQDDFWQLYDAFCLIDSRQTGCIMRGEFFKALREHGHRLEFNRAVRRANVYTHFYSTARDLPLDEYIRLALPCVTAADLQKCSGWITLRKAYHELTRPGFEGTEEAFQKVFELLTDGDGEVTVDQVLKTRLLSPEAVRDTVPAGRPMALPLTWEEFLDYLRPPL
;
A
#
# COMPACT_ATOMS: atom_id res chain seq x y z
N LEU A 1 4.98 -5.21 25.79
CA LEU A 1 4.26 -4.94 24.52
C LEU A 1 3.03 -5.83 24.25
N LYS A 2 3.03 -7.13 24.59
CA LYS A 2 1.80 -7.98 24.56
C LYS A 2 0.57 -7.42 25.31
N PRO A 3 0.67 -6.81 26.51
CA PRO A 3 -0.52 -6.31 27.22
C PRO A 3 -1.17 -5.09 26.55
N PHE A 4 -0.43 -4.31 25.76
CA PHE A 4 -0.97 -3.16 25.01
C PHE A 4 -1.69 -3.59 23.72
N ARG A 5 -1.21 -4.63 23.03
CA ARG A 5 -1.93 -5.20 21.85
C ARG A 5 -3.30 -5.73 22.24
N LEU A 6 -3.37 -6.51 23.33
CA LEU A 6 -4.63 -7.07 23.83
C LEU A 6 -5.65 -5.98 24.21
N LYS A 7 -5.24 -4.96 24.98
CA LYS A 7 -6.18 -3.89 25.37
C LYS A 7 -6.68 -3.05 24.18
N ARG A 8 -5.84 -2.82 23.17
CA ARG A 8 -6.20 -2.03 21.97
C ARG A 8 -7.12 -2.81 21.01
N GLU A 9 -6.88 -4.11 20.85
CA GLU A 9 -7.71 -5.00 20.06
C GLU A 9 -9.07 -5.27 20.74
N GLU A 10 -9.09 -5.35 22.07
CA GLU A 10 -10.32 -5.50 22.84
C GLU A 10 -11.19 -4.22 22.82
N ALA A 11 -10.58 -3.03 22.87
CA ALA A 11 -11.29 -1.76 22.73
C ALA A 11 -11.83 -1.54 21.30
N ALA A 12 -11.09 -1.96 20.27
CA ALA A 12 -11.56 -1.91 18.88
C ALA A 12 -12.70 -2.90 18.63
N ASN A 13 -12.61 -4.13 19.15
CA ASN A 13 -13.67 -5.13 19.08
C ASN A 13 -14.93 -4.70 19.85
N ARG A 14 -14.78 -3.99 20.98
CA ARG A 14 -15.94 -3.46 21.73
C ARG A 14 -16.70 -2.41 20.91
N ARG A 15 -16.00 -1.49 20.25
CA ARG A 15 -16.61 -0.49 19.34
C ARG A 15 -17.27 -1.12 18.11
N LEU A 16 -16.69 -2.19 17.56
CA LEU A 16 -17.31 -2.94 16.45
C LEU A 16 -18.60 -3.66 16.89
N ARG A 17 -18.63 -4.23 18.10
CA ARG A 17 -19.86 -4.85 18.66
C ARG A 17 -20.93 -3.80 18.93
N ASP A 18 -20.57 -2.63 19.44
CA ASP A 18 -21.54 -1.55 19.71
C ASP A 18 -22.09 -0.95 18.41
N CYS A 19 -21.26 -0.79 17.38
CA CYS A 19 -21.73 -0.40 16.04
C CYS A 19 -22.63 -1.46 15.39
N CYS A 20 -22.32 -2.74 15.56
CA CYS A 20 -23.12 -3.83 15.00
C CYS A 20 -24.49 -3.95 15.70
N ALA A 21 -24.53 -3.73 17.02
CA ALA A 21 -25.77 -3.67 17.79
C ALA A 21 -26.68 -2.50 17.39
N MET A 22 -26.10 -1.35 17.04
CA MET A 22 -26.87 -0.21 16.53
C MET A 22 -27.39 -0.41 15.11
N CYS A 23 -26.63 -1.05 14.22
CA CYS A 23 -27.08 -1.29 12.83
C CYS A 23 -28.13 -2.41 12.72
N CYS A 24 -28.15 -3.38 13.64
CA CYS A 24 -29.13 -4.48 13.60
C CYS A 24 -30.56 -4.07 13.99
N GLN A 25 -30.78 -2.87 14.54
CA GLN A 25 -32.13 -2.39 14.90
C GLN A 25 -32.88 -1.69 13.76
N GLN A 26 -32.30 -1.57 12.55
CA GLN A 26 -32.90 -0.83 11.43
C GLN A 26 -33.05 -1.63 10.13
N ALA A 27 -32.92 -2.97 10.15
CA ALA A 27 -33.17 -3.77 8.96
C ALA A 27 -34.66 -4.20 8.88
N PRO A 28 -35.43 -3.77 7.85
CA PRO A 28 -36.71 -4.38 7.55
C PRO A 28 -36.50 -5.82 7.05
N SER A 29 -37.29 -6.75 7.58
CA SER A 29 -37.28 -8.17 7.24
C SER A 29 -37.64 -8.38 5.76
N ALA A 30 -36.62 -8.58 4.92
CA ALA A 30 -36.81 -9.06 3.55
C ALA A 30 -36.64 -10.59 3.54
N ASP A 31 -37.70 -11.25 3.10
CA ASP A 31 -37.84 -12.69 2.95
C ASP A 31 -36.83 -13.22 1.92
N LEU A 32 -35.87 -14.03 2.38
CA LEU A 32 -34.83 -14.67 1.55
C LEU A 32 -35.11 -16.16 1.48
N THR A 33 -36.11 -16.52 0.68
CA THR A 33 -36.21 -17.85 0.10
C THR A 33 -35.84 -17.70 -1.38
N GLU A 34 -35.05 -18.65 -1.90
CA GLU A 34 -34.80 -18.84 -3.33
C GLU A 34 -33.63 -18.05 -3.95
N MET A 35 -32.42 -18.61 -3.86
CA MET A 35 -31.48 -18.74 -4.99
C MET A 35 -30.37 -19.73 -4.60
N ALA A 36 -30.69 -21.02 -4.63
CA ALA A 36 -29.72 -22.09 -4.60
C ALA A 36 -29.41 -22.58 -6.01
N ARG A 37 -28.13 -22.90 -6.24
CA ARG A 37 -27.57 -23.76 -7.31
C ARG A 37 -27.19 -23.07 -8.63
N LYS A 38 -25.90 -22.74 -8.76
CA LYS A 38 -25.16 -22.95 -10.01
C LYS A 38 -23.96 -23.88 -9.75
N PRO A 39 -23.77 -24.93 -10.56
CA PRO A 39 -22.68 -25.89 -10.38
C PRO A 39 -21.34 -25.32 -10.86
N VAL A 40 -20.28 -25.64 -10.10
CA VAL A 40 -18.88 -25.35 -10.40
C VAL A 40 -18.36 -26.40 -11.40
N PRO A 41 -17.69 -26.00 -12.50
CA PRO A 41 -17.11 -26.95 -13.44
C PRO A 41 -15.82 -27.60 -12.88
N PRO A 42 -15.52 -28.87 -13.25
CA PRO A 42 -14.37 -29.59 -12.74
C PRO A 42 -13.06 -29.06 -13.34
N MET A 43 -12.12 -28.73 -12.44
CA MET A 43 -10.72 -28.46 -12.75
C MET A 43 -10.03 -29.78 -13.14
N LEU A 44 -9.34 -29.78 -14.27
CA LEU A 44 -8.47 -30.87 -14.71
C LEU A 44 -7.14 -30.80 -13.96
N ASP A 45 -6.79 -31.89 -13.28
CA ASP A 45 -5.49 -32.10 -12.67
C ASP A 45 -4.43 -32.34 -13.76
N ALA A 46 -3.43 -31.47 -13.80
CA ALA A 46 -2.22 -31.68 -14.59
C ALA A 46 -1.11 -32.10 -13.62
N GLU A 47 -0.83 -33.41 -13.58
CA GLU A 47 0.33 -33.98 -12.91
C GLU A 47 1.60 -33.51 -13.64
N VAL A 48 2.48 -32.83 -12.93
CA VAL A 48 3.84 -32.52 -13.38
C VAL A 48 4.79 -33.45 -12.62
N GLU A 49 5.28 -34.47 -13.31
CA GLU A 49 6.36 -35.34 -12.84
C GLU A 49 7.67 -34.53 -12.80
N CYS A 50 8.19 -34.28 -11.59
CA CYS A 50 9.55 -33.77 -11.40
C CYS A 50 10.51 -34.94 -11.25
N SER A 51 11.24 -35.25 -12.33
CA SER A 51 12.37 -36.17 -12.32
C SER A 51 13.51 -35.65 -11.44
N THR A 52 13.84 -36.42 -10.41
CA THR A 52 15.02 -36.26 -9.56
C THR A 52 16.28 -36.70 -10.31
N GLY A 53 17.10 -35.73 -10.72
CA GLY A 53 18.47 -35.95 -11.21
C GLY A 53 19.46 -35.91 -10.05
N SER A 54 20.00 -37.08 -9.74
CA SER A 54 21.09 -37.32 -8.79
C SER A 54 22.42 -37.26 -9.53
N GLU A 55 23.33 -36.34 -9.21
CA GLU A 55 24.74 -36.48 -9.57
C GLU A 55 25.66 -36.10 -8.40
N ALA A 56 26.62 -37.01 -8.20
CA ALA A 56 27.59 -37.05 -7.13
C ALA A 56 28.83 -36.20 -7.44
N SER A 57 29.60 -35.95 -6.38
CA SER A 57 30.85 -35.19 -6.29
C SER A 57 31.97 -35.65 -7.25
N PRO A 58 33.07 -34.87 -7.38
CA PRO A 58 34.21 -35.13 -6.48
C PRO A 58 35.04 -33.91 -6.06
N LEU A 59 35.69 -34.11 -4.90
CA LEU A 59 36.86 -33.40 -4.38
C LEU A 59 37.99 -33.30 -5.41
N GLU A 60 38.61 -32.13 -5.56
CA GLU A 60 40.06 -32.04 -5.74
C GLU A 60 40.65 -30.79 -5.10
N SER A 61 41.80 -31.05 -4.48
CA SER A 61 42.68 -30.19 -3.72
C SER A 61 43.70 -29.55 -4.66
N GLY A 62 44.07 -28.29 -4.46
CA GLY A 62 45.13 -27.69 -5.30
C GLY A 62 45.49 -26.25 -4.96
N MET A 63 46.45 -26.10 -4.04
CA MET A 63 47.21 -24.86 -3.83
C MET A 63 47.77 -24.28 -5.14
N ARG A 64 47.74 -22.95 -5.32
CA ARG A 64 48.94 -22.11 -5.55
C ARG A 64 48.61 -20.62 -5.68
N ARG A 65 49.45 -19.82 -5.02
CA ARG A 65 49.54 -18.35 -5.03
C ARG A 65 50.06 -17.83 -6.38
N ARG A 66 49.56 -16.69 -6.87
CA ARG A 66 50.29 -15.40 -6.98
C ARG A 66 49.50 -14.34 -7.78
N PRO A 67 49.81 -13.04 -7.59
CA PRO A 67 49.07 -11.93 -8.16
C PRO A 67 49.67 -11.45 -9.49
N SER A 68 48.83 -10.92 -10.39
CA SER A 68 49.29 -10.05 -11.48
C SER A 68 48.20 -9.07 -11.88
N SER A 69 48.49 -7.81 -11.56
CA SER A 69 48.10 -6.61 -12.28
C SER A 69 47.98 -6.81 -13.80
N SER A 70 46.94 -6.24 -14.42
CA SER A 70 47.03 -5.56 -15.73
C SER A 70 45.67 -4.96 -16.16
N PRO A 71 45.69 -4.03 -17.13
CA PRO A 71 44.96 -2.76 -17.01
C PRO A 71 43.74 -2.63 -17.93
N GLU A 72 43.05 -1.52 -17.70
CA GLU A 72 42.00 -0.91 -18.50
C GLU A 72 42.20 -1.04 -20.02
N ARG A 73 41.13 -1.42 -20.73
CA ARG A 73 40.97 -1.11 -22.15
C ARG A 73 39.57 -0.57 -22.44
N PRO A 74 39.47 0.47 -23.30
CA PRO A 74 38.22 1.14 -23.64
C PRO A 74 37.53 0.47 -24.83
N CYS A 75 36.21 0.24 -24.72
CA CYS A 75 35.38 -0.22 -25.82
C CYS A 75 34.94 0.95 -26.70
N ARG A 76 35.67 1.21 -27.80
CA ARG A 76 35.16 1.88 -29.00
C ARG A 76 34.94 0.83 -30.09
N ARG A 77 33.70 0.69 -30.58
CA ARG A 77 33.46 0.24 -31.97
C ARG A 77 32.14 0.79 -32.50
N SER A 78 32.27 1.55 -33.59
CA SER A 78 31.20 2.07 -34.42
C SER A 78 30.69 1.02 -35.42
N SER A 79 29.41 1.23 -35.79
CA SER A 79 28.82 1.00 -37.13
C SER A 79 28.57 -0.43 -37.61
N LYS A 80 27.28 -0.78 -37.82
CA LYS A 80 26.57 -0.78 -39.12
C LYS A 80 25.20 -1.48 -39.01
N ARG A 81 24.17 -0.87 -39.60
CA ARG A 81 22.81 -1.41 -39.86
C ARG A 81 22.85 -2.65 -40.79
N PRO A 82 21.77 -3.46 -40.87
CA PRO A 82 20.75 -3.23 -41.93
C PRO A 82 19.28 -3.57 -41.56
N ALA A 83 18.36 -3.09 -42.43
CA ALA A 83 17.02 -3.56 -42.81
C ALA A 83 15.97 -3.83 -41.70
N SER A 84 14.95 -2.97 -41.54
CA SER A 84 13.66 -3.01 -42.26
C SER A 84 12.97 -4.38 -42.26
N LEU A 85 12.11 -4.59 -41.26
CA LEU A 85 11.03 -5.57 -41.33
C LEU A 85 9.71 -4.87 -41.05
N SER A 86 8.84 -4.96 -42.04
CA SER A 86 7.48 -4.46 -42.10
C SER A 86 6.63 -5.12 -41.01
N VAL A 87 6.13 -4.33 -40.07
CA VAL A 87 5.11 -4.79 -39.11
C VAL A 87 3.77 -4.79 -39.83
N GLY A 88 3.20 -5.99 -39.96
CA GLY A 88 1.90 -6.22 -40.58
C GLY A 88 0.78 -5.52 -39.81
N LEU A 89 -0.04 -4.78 -40.56
CA LEU A 89 -1.36 -4.34 -40.14
C LEU A 89 -2.22 -5.56 -39.80
N TRP A 90 -2.62 -5.67 -38.54
CA TRP A 90 -3.77 -6.48 -38.16
C TRP A 90 -5.04 -5.71 -38.56
N ARG A 91 -5.73 -6.22 -39.57
CA ARG A 91 -7.02 -5.73 -40.06
C ARG A 91 -8.11 -6.62 -39.44
N PRO A 92 -8.99 -6.11 -38.58
CA PRO A 92 -10.18 -6.87 -38.19
C PRO A 92 -11.15 -6.94 -39.37
N SER A 93 -11.53 -8.16 -39.75
CA SER A 93 -12.68 -8.42 -40.62
C SER A 93 -13.96 -8.03 -39.88
N THR A 94 -14.64 -7.01 -40.37
CA THR A 94 -16.07 -6.82 -40.16
C THR A 94 -16.75 -7.11 -41.48
N GLU A 95 -17.37 -8.28 -41.60
CA GLU A 95 -18.44 -8.49 -42.57
C GLU A 95 -19.80 -8.34 -41.88
N PRO A 96 -20.82 -7.89 -42.62
CA PRO A 96 -22.08 -7.41 -42.08
C PRO A 96 -23.12 -8.54 -42.11
N SER A 97 -23.88 -8.70 -41.02
CA SER A 97 -25.15 -9.42 -41.08
C SER A 97 -26.23 -8.47 -40.62
N GLY A 98 -26.94 -7.93 -41.61
CA GLY A 98 -28.20 -7.25 -41.38
C GLY A 98 -29.26 -8.25 -40.91
N ASN A 99 -30.19 -7.75 -40.12
CA ASN A 99 -31.60 -8.06 -40.24
C ASN A 99 -32.39 -6.88 -39.68
N ASN A 100 -33.02 -6.17 -40.60
CA ASN A 100 -34.12 -5.26 -40.34
C ASN A 100 -35.30 -6.08 -39.81
N VAL A 101 -35.82 -5.71 -38.64
CA VAL A 101 -37.24 -5.90 -38.33
C VAL A 101 -37.72 -4.55 -37.83
N GLU A 102 -38.46 -3.89 -38.71
CA GLU A 102 -39.32 -2.77 -38.40
C GLU A 102 -40.46 -3.29 -37.53
N ASP A 103 -40.63 -2.73 -36.33
CA ASP A 103 -41.94 -2.75 -35.68
C ASP A 103 -42.18 -1.41 -35.02
N GLU A 104 -43.08 -0.68 -35.68
CA GLU A 104 -43.54 0.66 -35.38
C GLU A 104 -44.81 0.51 -34.55
N SER A 105 -44.72 0.72 -33.24
CA SER A 105 -45.90 0.87 -32.38
C SER A 105 -45.59 1.76 -31.18
N THR A 106 -45.54 3.05 -31.49
CA THR A 106 -46.27 4.14 -30.84
C THR A 106 -46.93 3.81 -29.50
N SER A 107 -46.35 4.30 -28.40
CA SER A 107 -47.13 4.87 -27.30
C SER A 107 -46.31 5.83 -26.42
N PRO A 108 -46.99 6.81 -25.79
CA PRO A 108 -46.42 8.13 -25.54
C PRO A 108 -46.38 8.45 -24.05
N TRP A 109 -45.20 8.64 -23.47
CA TRP A 109 -45.07 9.26 -22.14
C TRP A 109 -43.89 10.22 -22.09
N LEU A 110 -44.25 11.50 -22.15
CA LEU A 110 -43.72 12.60 -21.34
C LEU A 110 -42.21 12.84 -21.35
N SER A 111 -41.85 13.77 -22.24
CA SER A 111 -41.00 14.92 -21.97
C SER A 111 -40.85 15.27 -20.49
N CYS A 112 -39.62 15.22 -19.97
CA CYS A 112 -39.15 16.12 -18.91
C CYS A 112 -37.62 16.19 -18.84
N ARG A 113 -37.12 17.41 -19.06
CA ARG A 113 -35.97 18.07 -18.41
C ARG A 113 -34.55 17.59 -18.70
N SER A 114 -33.90 18.40 -19.53
CA SER A 114 -32.49 18.79 -19.42
C SER A 114 -32.15 19.20 -17.98
N GLY A 115 -31.43 18.33 -17.28
CA GLY A 115 -30.81 18.57 -15.98
C GLY A 115 -29.31 18.64 -16.13
N SER A 116 -28.75 19.80 -15.84
CA SER A 116 -27.33 20.09 -15.63
C SER A 116 -26.61 18.95 -14.89
N MET A 117 -25.50 18.47 -15.47
CA MET A 117 -24.50 17.68 -14.74
C MET A 117 -23.79 18.60 -13.75
N THR A 118 -24.34 18.73 -12.55
CA THR A 118 -23.56 19.10 -11.38
C THR A 118 -22.96 17.83 -10.78
N GLU A 119 -21.72 17.99 -10.34
CA GLU A 119 -20.76 16.97 -9.97
C GLU A 119 -21.26 15.92 -8.95
N PRO A 120 -20.75 14.68 -9.01
CA PRO A 120 -21.02 13.67 -8.00
C PRO A 120 -20.31 14.04 -6.69
N THR A 121 -21.09 14.66 -5.79
CA THR A 121 -21.27 14.24 -4.40
C THR A 121 -20.03 13.62 -3.72
N SER A 122 -19.04 14.44 -3.41
CA SER A 122 -18.00 14.16 -2.41
C SER A 122 -18.55 14.36 -0.99
N LEU A 123 -19.60 13.59 -0.63
CA LEU A 123 -20.10 13.51 0.75
C LEU A 123 -19.36 12.41 1.50
N TRP A 124 -18.09 12.67 1.83
CA TRP A 124 -17.39 11.89 2.86
C TRP A 124 -16.89 12.86 3.94
N LEU A 125 -17.47 12.71 5.14
CA LEU A 125 -17.00 13.21 6.44
C LEU A 125 -17.25 14.69 6.76
N SER A 126 -18.51 15.03 7.09
CA SER A 126 -18.81 16.22 7.90
C SER A 126 -19.78 15.88 9.04
N CYS A 127 -19.22 15.31 10.10
CA CYS A 127 -19.83 15.24 11.43
C CYS A 127 -18.73 15.52 12.46
N ARG A 128 -18.46 16.80 12.75
CA ARG A 128 -17.58 17.21 13.85
C ARG A 128 -18.41 17.79 14.99
N SER A 129 -18.68 16.94 15.97
CA SER A 129 -19.07 17.33 17.32
C SER A 129 -17.98 18.25 17.90
N ARG A 130 -18.36 19.48 18.26
CA ARG A 130 -17.48 20.47 18.90
C ARG A 130 -17.21 20.09 20.35
N SER A 131 -16.32 19.13 20.57
CA SER A 131 -15.69 18.95 21.88
C SER A 131 -14.58 20.01 22.02
N ARG A 132 -14.58 20.76 23.13
CA ARG A 132 -13.49 21.66 23.53
C ARG A 132 -12.27 20.82 23.99
N GLY A 133 -11.77 19.97 23.10
CA GLY A 133 -10.54 19.21 23.29
C GLY A 133 -9.34 20.03 22.80
N LEU A 134 -8.14 19.64 23.26
CA LEU A 134 -6.86 20.08 22.70
C LEU A 134 -6.93 20.18 21.17
N PRO A 135 -6.20 21.12 20.54
CA PRO A 135 -6.14 21.18 19.08
C PRO A 135 -5.82 19.77 18.59
N ALA A 136 -6.80 19.15 17.94
CA ALA A 136 -6.62 17.82 17.39
C ALA A 136 -5.37 17.90 16.52
N PRO A 137 -4.42 16.95 16.65
CA PRO A 137 -3.19 16.99 15.86
C PRO A 137 -3.58 17.28 14.43
N GLU A 138 -3.09 18.40 13.90
CA GLU A 138 -3.47 18.85 12.57
C GLU A 138 -3.23 17.68 11.62
N LEU A 139 -4.30 17.19 11.00
CA LEU A 139 -4.22 16.07 10.08
C LEU A 139 -3.32 16.49 8.94
N GLU A 140 -2.09 15.98 8.96
CA GLU A 140 -1.08 16.35 7.99
C GLU A 140 -1.60 15.94 6.59
N ARG A 141 -1.58 16.90 5.68
CA ARG A 141 -2.12 16.73 4.33
C ARG A 141 -1.19 17.37 3.31
N CYS A 142 -1.12 16.73 2.15
CA CYS A 142 -0.53 17.29 0.95
C CYS A 142 -1.64 17.87 0.08
N SER A 143 -1.33 18.34 -1.13
CA SER A 143 -2.33 18.92 -2.03
C SER A 143 -3.38 17.90 -2.50
N CYS A 144 -3.06 16.60 -2.48
CA CYS A 144 -3.86 15.55 -3.12
C CYS A 144 -4.39 14.45 -2.18
N CYS A 145 -3.89 14.34 -0.96
CA CYS A 145 -4.37 13.35 0.01
C CYS A 145 -3.99 13.69 1.47
N THR A 146 -4.63 12.99 2.40
CA THR A 146 -4.22 12.99 3.81
C THR A 146 -3.13 11.94 4.06
N GLN A 147 -2.38 12.10 5.16
CA GLN A 147 -1.39 11.10 5.58
C GLN A 147 -1.98 9.69 5.74
N ASP A 148 -3.22 9.59 6.24
CA ASP A 148 -3.92 8.30 6.41
C ASP A 148 -4.22 7.60 5.08
N ASP A 149 -4.72 8.35 4.11
CA ASP A 149 -5.00 7.82 2.78
C ASP A 149 -3.70 7.38 2.09
N PHE A 150 -2.63 8.16 2.27
CA PHE A 150 -1.32 7.83 1.74
C PHE A 150 -0.73 6.56 2.37
N TRP A 151 -0.84 6.39 3.69
CA TRP A 151 -0.34 5.18 4.35
C TRP A 151 -1.06 3.92 3.90
N GLN A 152 -2.35 3.98 3.54
CA GLN A 152 -3.04 2.83 2.93
C GLN A 152 -2.43 2.45 1.58
N LEU A 153 -2.06 3.44 0.76
CA LEU A 153 -1.37 3.21 -0.52
C LEU A 153 0.01 2.58 -0.29
N TYR A 154 0.76 3.11 0.68
CA TYR A 154 2.10 2.64 1.01
C TYR A 154 2.08 1.23 1.62
N ASP A 155 1.14 0.93 2.53
CA ASP A 155 0.99 -0.40 3.10
C ASP A 155 0.65 -1.44 2.02
N ALA A 156 -0.21 -1.09 1.06
CA ALA A 156 -0.48 -1.94 -0.08
C ALA A 156 0.77 -2.15 -0.96
N PHE A 157 1.58 -1.10 -1.17
CA PHE A 157 2.87 -1.23 -1.85
C PHE A 157 3.79 -2.21 -1.12
N CYS A 158 3.95 -2.09 0.20
CA CYS A 158 4.78 -3.01 1.01
C CYS A 158 4.28 -4.45 1.00
N LEU A 159 2.97 -4.67 0.92
CA LEU A 159 2.40 -6.01 0.75
C LEU A 159 2.72 -6.62 -0.61
N ILE A 160 2.88 -5.79 -1.65
CA ILE A 160 3.27 -6.26 -2.98
C ILE A 160 4.80 -6.46 -3.06
N ASP A 161 5.57 -5.50 -2.56
CA ASP A 161 7.03 -5.56 -2.51
C ASP A 161 7.51 -6.40 -1.32
N SER A 162 7.24 -7.70 -1.39
CA SER A 162 7.58 -8.67 -0.34
C SER A 162 9.09 -8.76 -0.06
N ARG A 163 9.92 -8.36 -1.03
CA ARG A 163 11.38 -8.37 -0.96
C ARG A 163 11.97 -7.05 -0.47
N GLN A 164 11.15 -6.02 -0.31
CA GLN A 164 11.56 -4.67 0.09
C GLN A 164 12.63 -4.09 -0.84
N THR A 165 12.52 -4.34 -2.16
CA THR A 165 13.47 -3.82 -3.16
C THR A 165 13.19 -2.36 -3.52
N GLY A 166 12.07 -1.79 -3.07
CA GLY A 166 11.65 -0.43 -3.41
C GLY A 166 10.94 -0.34 -4.77
N CYS A 167 10.60 -1.48 -5.37
CA CYS A 167 9.86 -1.57 -6.62
C CYS A 167 8.94 -2.79 -6.63
N ILE A 168 7.80 -2.68 -7.32
CA ILE A 168 6.88 -3.78 -7.54
C ILE A 168 7.30 -4.52 -8.81
N MET A 169 7.65 -5.79 -8.66
CA MET A 169 7.84 -6.71 -9.77
C MET A 169 6.51 -7.36 -10.17
N ARG A 170 6.33 -7.65 -11.46
CA ARG A 170 5.11 -8.29 -11.99
C ARG A 170 4.78 -9.61 -11.28
N GLY A 171 5.77 -10.46 -11.05
CA GLY A 171 5.57 -11.76 -10.38
C GLY A 171 5.09 -11.61 -8.93
N GLU A 172 5.69 -10.67 -8.19
CA GLU A 172 5.31 -10.37 -6.80
C GLU A 172 3.91 -9.74 -6.74
N PHE A 173 3.54 -8.90 -7.71
CA PHE A 173 2.17 -8.37 -7.82
C PHE A 173 1.10 -9.47 -7.92
N PHE A 174 1.26 -10.42 -8.84
CA PHE A 174 0.28 -11.52 -8.98
C PHE A 174 0.28 -12.45 -7.77
N LYS A 175 1.44 -12.65 -7.12
CA LYS A 175 1.52 -13.39 -5.86
C LYS A 175 0.73 -12.67 -4.75
N ALA A 176 1.01 -11.39 -4.52
CA ALA A 176 0.32 -10.56 -3.54
C ALA A 176 -1.19 -10.48 -3.82
N LEU A 177 -1.60 -10.47 -5.09
CA LEU A 177 -3.02 -10.51 -5.44
C LEU A 177 -3.71 -11.81 -5.00
N ARG A 178 -3.05 -12.97 -5.12
CA ARG A 178 -3.59 -14.23 -4.61
C ARG A 178 -3.66 -14.24 -3.08
N GLU A 179 -2.64 -13.69 -2.41
CA GLU A 179 -2.52 -13.71 -0.94
C GLU A 179 -3.41 -12.65 -0.25
N HIS A 180 -3.56 -11.48 -0.84
CA HIS A 180 -4.19 -10.30 -0.21
C HIS A 180 -5.37 -9.74 -1.00
N GLY A 181 -5.72 -10.30 -2.16
CA GLY A 181 -6.83 -9.86 -3.00
C GLY A 181 -8.22 -9.99 -2.38
N HIS A 182 -8.36 -10.58 -1.20
CA HIS A 182 -9.60 -10.55 -0.41
C HIS A 182 -9.73 -9.31 0.49
N ARG A 183 -8.64 -8.56 0.72
CA ARG A 183 -8.64 -7.38 1.60
C ARG A 183 -9.15 -6.15 0.85
N LEU A 184 -10.15 -5.46 1.40
CA LEU A 184 -10.78 -4.31 0.75
C LEU A 184 -9.78 -3.17 0.53
N GLU A 185 -9.02 -2.78 1.56
CA GLU A 185 -8.06 -1.66 1.47
C GLU A 185 -6.95 -1.92 0.47
N PHE A 186 -6.45 -3.17 0.41
CA PHE A 186 -5.47 -3.59 -0.60
C PHE A 186 -6.02 -3.42 -2.02
N ASN A 187 -7.22 -3.94 -2.30
CA ASN A 187 -7.85 -3.78 -3.61
C ASN A 187 -8.11 -2.32 -3.97
N ARG A 188 -8.51 -1.52 -2.98
CA ARG A 188 -8.75 -0.09 -3.15
C ARG A 188 -7.48 0.63 -3.60
N ALA A 189 -6.36 0.37 -2.94
CA ALA A 189 -5.06 0.91 -3.31
C ALA A 189 -4.60 0.44 -4.70
N VAL A 190 -4.67 -0.86 -4.98
CA VAL A 190 -4.27 -1.43 -6.29
C VAL A 190 -5.09 -0.86 -7.45
N ARG A 191 -6.40 -0.72 -7.28
CA ARG A 191 -7.28 -0.11 -8.30
C ARG A 191 -6.97 1.36 -8.49
N ARG A 192 -6.78 2.10 -7.38
CA ARG A 192 -6.44 3.53 -7.42
C ARG A 192 -5.13 3.78 -8.16
N ALA A 193 -4.12 2.94 -7.93
CA ALA A 193 -2.82 3.02 -8.61
C ALA A 193 -2.80 2.38 -10.01
N ASN A 194 -3.93 1.83 -10.48
CA ASN A 194 -4.08 1.18 -11.78
C ASN A 194 -2.95 0.17 -12.14
N VAL A 195 -2.47 -0.57 -11.13
CA VAL A 195 -1.29 -1.45 -11.25
C VAL A 195 -1.51 -2.56 -12.29
N TYR A 196 -2.75 -3.01 -12.46
CA TYR A 196 -3.13 -3.98 -13.50
C TYR A 196 -2.76 -3.47 -14.89
N THR A 197 -3.25 -2.28 -15.25
CA THR A 197 -3.03 -1.71 -16.58
C THR A 197 -1.55 -1.48 -16.84
N HIS A 198 -0.79 -1.09 -15.81
CA HIS A 198 0.67 -0.96 -15.89
C HIS A 198 1.34 -2.27 -16.32
N PHE A 199 1.00 -3.40 -15.67
CA PHE A 199 1.63 -4.70 -15.98
C PHE A 199 1.07 -5.41 -17.22
N TYR A 200 -0.12 -5.03 -17.69
CA TYR A 200 -0.63 -5.47 -18.98
C TYR A 200 -0.01 -4.72 -20.15
N SER A 201 0.31 -3.44 -19.97
CA SER A 201 0.93 -2.61 -21.02
C SER A 201 2.45 -2.71 -21.03
N THR A 202 3.08 -2.87 -19.87
CA THR A 202 4.53 -2.91 -19.73
C THR A 202 4.98 -4.06 -18.84
N ALA A 203 6.14 -4.63 -19.13
CA ALA A 203 6.77 -5.64 -18.27
C ALA A 203 7.83 -5.04 -17.33
N ARG A 204 7.85 -3.70 -17.17
CA ARG A 204 8.84 -2.99 -16.36
C ARG A 204 8.44 -2.99 -14.89
N ASP A 205 9.43 -3.14 -14.02
CA ASP A 205 9.23 -2.99 -12.58
C ASP A 205 8.76 -1.58 -12.26
N LEU A 206 7.87 -1.47 -11.27
CA LEU A 206 7.20 -0.23 -10.91
C LEU A 206 7.79 0.32 -9.60
N PRO A 207 8.70 1.32 -9.64
CA PRO A 207 9.28 1.90 -8.44
C PRO A 207 8.24 2.65 -7.59
N LEU A 208 8.52 2.82 -6.30
CA LEU A 208 7.61 3.46 -5.35
C LEU A 208 7.10 4.84 -5.82
N ASP A 209 7.99 5.70 -6.31
CA ASP A 209 7.62 7.04 -6.78
C ASP A 209 6.64 7.01 -7.96
N GLU A 210 6.82 6.06 -8.88
CA GLU A 210 5.93 5.88 -10.03
C GLU A 210 4.58 5.32 -9.58
N TYR A 211 4.58 4.35 -8.66
CA TYR A 211 3.36 3.85 -8.03
C TYR A 211 2.56 4.97 -7.36
N ILE A 212 3.22 5.88 -6.62
CA ILE A 212 2.57 7.03 -5.99
C ILE A 212 1.97 7.97 -7.04
N ARG A 213 2.70 8.27 -8.13
CA ARG A 213 2.18 9.11 -9.23
C ARG A 213 0.99 8.48 -9.95
N LEU A 214 0.97 7.15 -10.10
CA LEU A 214 -0.18 6.45 -10.66
C LEU A 214 -1.40 6.53 -9.73
N ALA A 215 -1.20 6.41 -8.41
CA ALA A 215 -2.27 6.48 -7.42
C ALA A 215 -2.81 7.90 -7.18
N LEU A 216 -1.95 8.91 -7.38
CA LEU A 216 -2.19 10.32 -7.13
C LEU A 216 -1.74 11.15 -8.35
N PRO A 217 -2.53 11.19 -9.45
CA PRO A 217 -2.11 11.84 -10.70
C PRO A 217 -1.79 13.34 -10.57
N CYS A 218 -2.33 14.01 -9.55
CA CYS A 218 -2.11 15.42 -9.28
C CYS A 218 -0.94 15.69 -8.30
N VAL A 219 -0.16 14.67 -7.95
CA VAL A 219 0.93 14.82 -6.97
C VAL A 219 2.04 15.70 -7.55
N THR A 220 2.39 16.77 -6.82
CA THR A 220 3.50 17.65 -7.21
C THR A 220 4.83 17.13 -6.66
N ALA A 221 5.96 17.68 -7.12
CA ALA A 221 7.27 17.36 -6.55
C ALA A 221 7.36 17.69 -5.05
N ALA A 222 6.74 18.79 -4.61
CA ALA A 222 6.68 19.15 -3.20
C ALA A 222 5.82 18.17 -2.37
N ASP A 223 4.73 17.65 -2.96
CA ASP A 223 3.93 16.62 -2.30
C ASP A 223 4.68 15.30 -2.18
N LEU A 224 5.49 14.93 -3.19
CA LEU A 224 6.35 13.74 -3.11
C LEU A 224 7.38 13.84 -1.97
N GLN A 225 7.94 15.03 -1.71
CA GLN A 225 8.83 15.26 -0.55
C GLN A 225 8.09 15.09 0.79
N LYS A 226 6.82 15.52 0.88
CA LYS A 226 6.00 15.24 2.08
C LYS A 226 5.71 13.74 2.22
N CYS A 227 5.38 13.09 1.11
CA CYS A 227 5.12 11.66 1.06
C CYS A 227 6.36 10.84 1.46
N SER A 228 7.57 11.26 1.10
CA SER A 228 8.80 10.60 1.54
C SER A 228 8.99 10.70 3.05
N GLY A 229 8.73 11.86 3.64
CA GLY A 229 8.68 11.99 5.11
C GLY A 229 7.67 11.02 5.73
N TRP A 230 6.45 10.95 5.18
CA TRP A 230 5.43 10.02 5.66
C TRP A 230 5.80 8.54 5.49
N ILE A 231 6.56 8.19 4.45
CA ILE A 231 7.11 6.84 4.25
C ILE A 231 8.07 6.50 5.40
N THR A 232 8.98 7.41 5.73
CA THR A 232 9.95 7.21 6.80
C THR A 232 9.25 7.01 8.16
N LEU A 233 8.25 7.84 8.45
CA LEU A 233 7.40 7.68 9.65
C LEU A 233 6.68 6.32 9.68
N ARG A 234 6.18 5.86 8.52
CA ARG A 234 5.47 4.58 8.41
C ARG A 234 6.41 3.38 8.53
N LYS A 235 7.65 3.48 8.04
CA LYS A 235 8.69 2.47 8.23
C LYS A 235 9.03 2.30 9.72
N ALA A 236 9.22 3.40 10.44
CA ALA A 236 9.44 3.38 11.90
C ALA A 236 8.30 2.65 12.63
N TYR A 237 7.04 2.91 12.22
CA TYR A 237 5.88 2.19 12.73
C TYR A 237 5.91 0.68 12.43
N HIS A 238 6.25 0.30 11.20
CA HIS A 238 6.32 -1.12 10.79
C HIS A 238 7.41 -1.88 11.55
N GLU A 239 8.56 -1.27 11.84
CA GLU A 239 9.61 -1.89 12.66
C GLU A 239 9.10 -2.24 14.07
N LEU A 240 8.39 -1.31 14.73
CA LEU A 240 7.84 -1.52 16.07
C LEU A 240 6.63 -2.47 16.10
N THR A 241 5.89 -2.58 14.99
CA THR A 241 4.71 -3.44 14.90
C THR A 241 4.98 -4.79 14.27
N ARG A 242 6.21 -5.05 13.82
CA ARG A 242 6.62 -6.33 13.23
C ARG A 242 6.33 -7.49 14.19
N PRO A 243 5.78 -8.62 13.71
CA PRO A 243 5.72 -9.84 14.52
C PRO A 243 7.14 -10.27 14.88
N GLY A 244 7.36 -10.62 16.15
CA GLY A 244 8.70 -10.94 16.66
C GLY A 244 9.56 -9.73 17.00
N PHE A 245 8.98 -8.53 17.13
CA PHE A 245 9.70 -7.40 17.73
C PHE A 245 10.02 -7.69 19.20
N GLU A 246 11.30 -7.85 19.51
CA GLU A 246 11.80 -8.18 20.86
C GLU A 246 11.95 -6.95 21.75
N GLY A 247 12.04 -5.75 21.17
CA GLY A 247 12.35 -4.53 21.91
C GLY A 247 13.80 -4.46 22.36
N THR A 248 14.73 -5.03 21.58
CA THR A 248 16.16 -4.83 21.81
C THR A 248 16.55 -3.38 21.55
N GLU A 249 17.68 -2.96 22.14
CA GLU A 249 18.18 -1.60 21.98
C GLU A 249 18.51 -1.27 20.52
N GLU A 250 19.07 -2.22 19.77
CA GLU A 250 19.38 -2.02 18.35
C GLU A 250 18.11 -1.81 17.52
N ALA A 251 17.01 -2.48 17.88
CA ALA A 251 15.75 -2.32 17.20
C ALA A 251 15.14 -0.92 17.46
N PHE A 252 15.23 -0.41 18.69
CA PHE A 252 14.84 0.97 18.99
C PHE A 252 15.77 1.98 18.32
N GLN A 253 17.07 1.69 18.21
CA GLN A 253 18.04 2.57 17.59
C GLN A 253 17.72 2.75 16.12
N LYS A 254 17.42 1.65 15.42
CA LYS A 254 16.94 1.69 14.03
C LYS A 254 15.68 2.54 13.86
N VAL A 255 14.74 2.46 14.80
CA VAL A 255 13.53 3.28 14.78
C VAL A 255 13.87 4.75 14.98
N PHE A 256 14.76 5.07 15.92
CA PHE A 256 15.20 6.44 16.16
C PHE A 256 15.92 7.02 14.94
N GLU A 257 16.83 6.26 14.32
CA GLU A 257 17.50 6.63 13.07
C GLU A 257 16.52 6.87 11.92
N LEU A 258 15.41 6.11 11.84
CA LEU A 258 14.35 6.39 10.89
C LEU A 258 13.65 7.72 11.22
N LEU A 259 13.40 8.03 12.50
CA LEU A 259 12.67 9.24 12.88
C LEU A 259 13.47 10.54 12.74
N THR A 260 14.80 10.48 12.80
CA THR A 260 15.66 11.67 12.69
C THR A 260 15.77 12.20 11.26
N ASP A 261 15.43 11.40 10.24
CA ASP A 261 15.56 11.72 8.80
C ASP A 261 16.94 12.31 8.40
N GLY A 262 17.99 11.99 9.18
CA GLY A 262 19.36 12.48 8.99
C GLY A 262 19.74 13.73 9.80
N ASP A 263 18.79 14.44 10.41
CA ASP A 263 19.08 15.65 11.21
C ASP A 263 19.57 15.33 12.63
N GLY A 264 19.49 14.05 13.04
CA GLY A 264 19.93 13.57 14.35
C GLY A 264 18.98 13.90 15.51
N GLU A 265 17.89 14.60 15.24
CA GLU A 265 16.92 15.05 16.25
C GLU A 265 15.55 14.40 16.05
N VAL A 266 14.95 13.86 17.13
CA VAL A 266 13.57 13.35 17.13
C VAL A 266 12.71 14.22 18.02
N THR A 267 11.65 14.80 17.50
CA THR A 267 10.70 15.62 18.27
C THR A 267 9.51 14.80 18.75
N VAL A 268 8.84 15.26 19.82
CA VAL A 268 7.60 14.63 20.32
C VAL A 268 6.51 14.65 19.24
N ASP A 269 6.47 15.71 18.42
CA ASP A 269 5.55 15.84 17.29
C ASP A 269 5.74 14.71 16.26
N GLN A 270 6.99 14.36 15.92
CA GLN A 270 7.27 13.22 15.03
C GLN A 270 6.81 11.88 15.65
N VAL A 271 7.02 11.68 16.95
CA VAL A 271 6.54 10.48 17.67
C VAL A 271 5.01 10.39 17.68
N LEU A 272 4.31 11.53 17.75
CA LEU A 272 2.85 11.58 17.61
C LEU A 272 2.40 11.31 16.17
N LYS A 273 3.06 11.92 15.18
CA LYS A 273 2.76 11.74 13.75
C LYS A 273 2.93 10.29 13.30
N THR A 274 3.90 9.57 13.84
CA THR A 274 4.11 8.13 13.56
C THR A 274 3.08 7.22 14.22
N ARG A 275 2.28 7.75 15.15
CA ARG A 275 1.30 6.99 15.96
C ARG A 275 1.93 5.86 16.78
N LEU A 276 3.21 5.99 17.11
CA LEU A 276 3.89 5.08 18.02
C LEU A 276 3.28 5.18 19.41
N LEU A 277 3.05 6.41 19.85
CA LEU A 277 2.36 6.72 21.10
C LEU A 277 0.99 7.34 20.81
N SER A 278 0.01 6.98 21.64
CA SER A 278 -1.26 7.69 21.62
C SER A 278 -1.08 9.09 22.19
N PRO A 279 -1.88 10.09 21.77
CA PRO A 279 -1.83 11.43 22.38
C PRO A 279 -2.04 11.39 23.90
N GLU A 280 -2.79 10.39 24.40
CA GLU A 280 -3.00 10.19 25.83
C GLU A 280 -1.71 9.72 26.51
N ALA A 281 -1.05 8.70 25.96
CA ALA A 281 0.23 8.20 26.46
C ALA A 281 1.29 9.31 26.49
N VAL A 282 1.37 10.15 25.45
CA VAL A 282 2.32 11.28 25.43
C VAL A 282 2.03 12.30 26.53
N ARG A 283 0.75 12.57 26.84
CA ARG A 283 0.40 13.45 27.97
C ARG A 283 0.78 12.86 29.32
N ASP A 284 0.72 11.54 29.44
CA ASP A 284 1.06 10.85 30.69
C ASP A 284 2.58 10.72 30.88
N THR A 285 3.35 10.64 29.79
CA THR A 285 4.81 10.44 29.85
C THR A 285 5.62 11.73 29.74
N VAL A 286 5.17 12.72 28.96
CA VAL A 286 5.92 13.95 28.73
C VAL A 286 5.58 14.98 29.82
N PRO A 287 6.58 15.55 30.52
CA PRO A 287 6.33 16.56 31.55
C PRO A 287 5.48 17.72 31.05
N ALA A 288 4.48 18.11 31.85
CA ALA A 288 3.59 19.22 31.52
C ALA A 288 4.41 20.50 31.30
N GLY A 289 4.25 21.12 30.13
CA GLY A 289 4.96 22.35 29.74
C GLY A 289 6.19 22.15 28.86
N ARG A 290 6.61 20.92 28.57
CA ARG A 290 7.66 20.67 27.58
C ARG A 290 7.18 21.11 26.18
N PRO A 291 7.94 21.93 25.43
CA PRO A 291 7.62 22.25 24.05
C PRO A 291 7.68 20.99 23.16
N MET A 292 6.65 20.77 22.33
CA MET A 292 6.58 19.61 21.42
C MET A 292 7.68 19.62 20.34
N ALA A 293 8.23 20.81 20.04
CA ALA A 293 9.30 21.02 19.08
C ALA A 293 10.71 20.84 19.67
N LEU A 294 10.83 20.62 20.98
CA LEU A 294 12.14 20.35 21.58
C LEU A 294 12.58 18.93 21.19
N PRO A 295 13.80 18.75 20.66
CA PRO A 295 14.32 17.42 20.37
C PRO A 295 14.40 16.58 21.64
N LEU A 296 14.16 15.28 21.46
CA LEU A 296 14.32 14.25 22.47
C LEU A 296 15.73 13.70 22.39
N THR A 297 16.37 13.51 23.54
CA THR A 297 17.59 12.71 23.57
C THR A 297 17.25 11.23 23.33
N TRP A 298 18.28 10.44 23.02
CA TRP A 298 18.13 8.99 22.84
C TRP A 298 17.55 8.32 24.10
N GLU A 299 18.01 8.73 25.28
CA GLU A 299 17.54 8.21 26.56
C GLU A 299 16.07 8.55 26.80
N GLU A 300 15.66 9.80 26.55
CA GLU A 300 14.27 10.22 26.69
C GLU A 300 13.35 9.48 25.72
N PHE A 301 13.80 9.26 24.48
CA PHE A 301 13.06 8.48 23.51
C PHE A 301 12.82 7.03 23.98
N LEU A 302 13.85 6.38 24.53
CA LEU A 302 13.72 5.04 25.11
C LEU A 302 12.77 5.01 26.30
N ASP A 303 12.87 5.99 27.19
CA ASP A 303 12.02 6.09 28.38
C ASP A 303 10.54 6.26 28.00
N TYR A 304 10.22 6.97 26.92
CA TYR A 304 8.84 7.12 26.46
C TYR A 304 8.26 5.89 25.75
N LEU A 305 9.10 5.10 25.08
CA LEU A 305 8.64 3.91 24.34
C LEU A 305 8.62 2.64 25.20
N ARG A 306 9.42 2.58 26.27
CA ARG A 306 9.39 1.45 27.20
C ARG A 306 8.12 1.54 28.05
N PRO A 307 7.32 0.46 28.14
CA PRO A 307 6.22 0.43 29.09
C PRO A 307 6.78 0.64 30.51
N PRO A 308 6.10 1.41 31.37
CA PRO A 308 6.45 1.40 32.78
C PRO A 308 6.31 -0.04 33.30
N LEU A 309 7.40 -0.54 33.90
CA LEU A 309 7.45 -1.87 34.53
C LEU A 309 6.56 -1.92 35.77
#